data_AF-F7F4X4-F1
#
_entry.id   AF-F7F4X4-F1
#
_cell.length_a   1.000
_cell.length_b   1.000
_cell.length_c   1.000
_cell.angle_alpha   90.00
_cell.angle_beta   90.00
_cell.angle_gamma   90.00
#
_symmetry.space_group_name_H-M   'P 1'
#
loop_
_entity.id
_entity.type
_entity.pdbx_description
1 polymer ?
#
loop_
_entity_poly.entity_id
_entity_poly.type
_entity_poly.pdbx_seq_one_letter_code
_entity_poly.pdbx_strand_id
1 'polypeptide(L)'
;MAGCEVVRVSGYDRCSRAMEDNRGRTVFVYFVGSKDAEGRNWCSDSERAEPIVQEAMKYIPAGAVFIYCQVGDRSYWNHLS
;
A
#
# COMPACT_ATOMS: atom_id res chain seq x y z
N MET A 1 8.17 4.70 -16.38
CA MET A 1 7.34 4.31 -15.22
C MET A 1 6.09 5.17 -15.28
N ALA A 2 4.91 4.55 -15.28
CA ALA A 2 3.62 5.18 -15.53
C ALA A 2 3.37 6.34 -14.55
N GLY A 3 2.70 7.40 -15.02
CA GLY A 3 2.65 8.74 -14.43
C GLY A 3 1.88 8.90 -13.12
N CYS A 4 1.80 7.85 -12.30
CA CYS A 4 1.24 7.90 -10.95
C CYS A 4 2.33 8.15 -9.90
N GLU A 5 1.99 8.94 -8.89
CA GLU A 5 2.87 9.21 -7.77
C GLU A 5 2.76 8.06 -6.74
N VAL A 6 3.89 7.53 -6.30
CA VAL A 6 3.92 6.40 -5.35
C VAL A 6 4.32 6.89 -3.96
N VAL A 7 3.43 6.71 -2.99
CA VAL A 7 3.64 7.10 -1.58
C VAL A 7 3.74 5.84 -0.73
N ARG A 8 4.85 5.64 -0.02
CA ARG A 8 5.06 4.47 0.86
C ARG A 8 4.88 4.87 2.31
N VAL A 9 3.95 4.23 3.01
CA VAL A 9 3.61 4.50 4.41
C VAL A 9 3.53 3.20 5.22
N SER A 10 3.62 3.35 6.54
CA SER A 10 3.45 2.25 7.49
C SER A 10 2.56 2.71 8.64
N GLY A 11 1.56 1.90 8.98
CA GLY A 11 0.55 2.18 9.99
C GLY A 11 -0.61 3.05 9.50
N TYR A 12 -1.72 2.96 10.23
CA TYR A 12 -2.98 3.63 9.92
C TYR A 12 -2.83 5.15 9.86
N ASP A 13 -2.24 5.77 10.89
CA ASP A 13 -2.15 7.23 11.00
C ASP A 13 -1.43 7.87 9.80
N ARG A 14 -0.35 7.24 9.34
CA ARG A 14 0.42 7.73 8.18
C ARG A 14 -0.35 7.52 6.88
N CYS A 15 -1.09 6.41 6.76
CA CYS A 15 -1.96 6.17 5.61
C CYS A 15 -3.11 7.17 5.54
N SER A 16 -3.80 7.39 6.67
CA SER A 16 -4.88 8.37 6.77
C SER A 16 -4.38 9.78 6.40
N ARG A 17 -3.22 10.18 6.93
CA ARG A 17 -2.62 11.46 6.56
C ARG A 17 -2.25 11.54 5.08
N ALA A 18 -1.66 10.49 4.50
CA ALA A 18 -1.33 10.48 3.08
C ALA A 18 -2.58 10.55 2.18
N MET A 19 -3.71 9.99 2.62
CA MET A 19 -4.99 10.13 1.91
C MET A 19 -5.52 11.57 2.00
N GLU A 20 -5.47 12.20 3.17
CA GLU A 20 -5.90 13.60 3.36
C GLU A 20 -5.02 14.59 2.60
N ASP A 21 -3.70 14.40 2.61
CA ASP A 21 -2.74 15.23 1.86
C ASP A 21 -2.98 15.16 0.34
N ASN A 22 -3.64 14.10 -0.13
CA ASN A 22 -3.98 13.88 -1.54
C ASN A 22 -5.48 14.02 -1.83
N ARG A 23 -6.23 14.66 -0.94
CA ARG A 23 -7.66 14.89 -1.11
C ARG A 23 -7.93 15.67 -2.41
N GLY A 24 -8.89 15.18 -3.19
CA GLY A 24 -9.25 15.75 -4.51
C GLY A 24 -8.50 15.13 -5.69
N ARG A 25 -7.56 14.21 -5.45
CA ARG A 25 -6.95 13.35 -6.48
C ARG A 25 -7.54 11.95 -6.42
N THR A 26 -7.40 11.18 -7.50
CA THR A 26 -7.67 9.75 -7.47
C THR A 26 -6.57 9.05 -6.67
N VAL A 27 -6.94 8.44 -5.54
CA VAL A 27 -6.02 7.73 -4.65
C VAL A 27 -6.34 6.25 -4.67
N PHE A 28 -5.34 5.43 -5.00
CA PHE A 28 -5.35 3.98 -4.85
C PHE A 28 -4.55 3.63 -3.61
N VAL A 29 -5.09 2.80 -2.73
CA VAL A 29 -4.37 2.34 -1.53
C VAL A 29 -4.20 0.83 -1.60
N TYR A 30 -2.96 0.37 -1.50
CA TYR A 30 -2.61 -1.04 -1.41
C TYR A 30 -2.15 -1.35 0.01
N PHE A 31 -3.02 -2.00 0.76
CA PHE A 31 -2.74 -2.49 2.11
C PHE A 31 -2.01 -3.82 2.04
N VAL A 32 -0.82 -3.88 2.60
CA VAL A 32 0.01 -5.09 2.66
C VAL A 32 0.42 -5.39 4.08
N GLY A 33 0.58 -6.68 4.38
CA GLY A 33 1.26 -7.12 5.60
C GLY A 33 2.66 -6.51 5.67
N SER A 34 3.05 -6.05 6.86
CA SER A 34 4.43 -5.64 7.09
C SER A 34 5.39 -6.82 6.90
N LYS A 35 6.59 -6.50 6.45
CA LYS A 35 7.68 -7.46 6.46
C LYS A 35 8.28 -7.55 7.86
N ASP A 36 8.64 -8.75 8.28
CA ASP A 36 9.45 -8.95 9.49
C ASP A 36 10.86 -8.36 9.33
N ALA A 37 11.68 -8.40 10.38
CA ALA A 37 13.05 -7.89 10.35
C ALA A 37 13.93 -8.62 9.30
N GLU A 38 13.52 -9.82 8.89
CA GLU A 38 14.16 -10.62 7.84
C GLU A 38 13.60 -10.33 6.43
N GLY A 39 12.68 -9.38 6.30
CA GLY A 39 12.11 -8.96 5.03
C GLY A 39 11.00 -9.88 4.48
N ARG A 40 10.53 -10.84 5.28
CA ARG A 40 9.49 -11.81 4.89
C ARG A 40 8.12 -11.24 5.19
N ASN A 41 7.21 -11.30 4.23
CA ASN A 41 5.83 -10.90 4.47
C ASN A 41 5.13 -12.03 5.23
N TRP A 42 4.40 -11.71 6.29
CA TRP A 42 3.61 -12.73 7.00
C TRP A 42 2.40 -13.18 6.17
N CYS A 43 2.02 -12.43 5.14
CA CYS A 43 0.89 -12.73 4.26
C CYS A 43 1.37 -13.23 2.90
N SER A 44 1.23 -14.54 2.65
CA SER A 44 1.57 -15.17 1.37
C SER A 44 0.80 -14.60 0.19
N ASP A 45 -0.44 -14.16 0.42
CA ASP A 45 -1.27 -13.58 -0.63
C ASP A 45 -0.78 -12.19 -1.03
N SER A 46 -0.27 -11.40 -0.08
CA SER A 46 0.36 -10.10 -0.39
C SER A 46 1.63 -10.28 -1.23
N GLU A 47 2.43 -11.32 -1.01
CA GLU A 47 3.61 -11.62 -1.85
C GLU A 47 3.23 -12.03 -3.27
N ARG A 48 2.17 -12.84 -3.42
CA ARG A 48 1.66 -13.27 -4.73
C ARG A 48 0.97 -12.14 -5.49
N ALA A 49 0.31 -11.23 -4.77
CA ALA A 49 -0.39 -10.10 -5.36
C ALA A 49 0.55 -8.97 -5.79
N GLU A 50 1.66 -8.74 -5.08
CA GLU A 50 2.63 -7.67 -5.37
C GLU A 50 3.02 -7.59 -6.86
N PRO A 51 3.51 -8.65 -7.54
CA PRO A 51 3.89 -8.55 -8.95
C PRO A 51 2.70 -8.21 -9.85
N ILE A 52 1.49 -8.69 -9.53
CA ILE A 52 0.27 -8.40 -10.30
C ILE A 52 -0.13 -6.93 -10.13
N VAL A 53 -0.06 -6.42 -8.91
CA VAL A 53 -0.35 -5.02 -8.60
C VAL A 53 0.67 -4.10 -9.26
N GLN A 54 1.97 -4.44 -9.22
CA GLN A 54 3.03 -3.68 -9.90
C GLN A 54 2.81 -3.61 -11.42
N GLU A 55 2.36 -4.71 -12.04
CA GLU A 55 1.96 -4.70 -13.45
C GLU A 55 0.72 -3.84 -13.70
N ALA A 56 -0.28 -3.91 -12.82
CA ALA A 56 -1.49 -3.09 -12.90
C ALA A 56 -1.21 -1.59 -12.75
N MET A 57 -0.18 -1.20 -11.99
CA MET A 57 0.23 0.20 -11.82
C MET A 57 0.58 0.89 -13.15
N LYS A 58 0.94 0.13 -14.18
CA LYS A 58 1.20 0.67 -15.54
C LYS A 58 -0.04 1.31 -16.17
N TYR A 59 -1.23 0.92 -15.74
CA TYR A 59 -2.51 1.39 -16.26
C TYR A 59 -3.14 2.49 -15.39
N ILE A 60 -2.48 2.88 -14.28
CA ILE A 60 -2.98 3.97 -13.43
C ILE A 60 -2.88 5.29 -14.21
N PRO A 61 -3.95 6.10 -14.23
CA PRO A 61 -3.93 7.37 -14.94
C PRO A 61 -2.88 8.33 -14.37
N ALA A 62 -2.31 9.15 -15.24
CA ALA A 62 -1.36 10.18 -14.84
C ALA A 62 -2.00 11.15 -13.83
N GLY A 63 -1.24 11.53 -12.81
CA GLY A 63 -1.71 12.44 -11.74
C GLY A 63 -2.45 11.76 -10.58
N ALA A 64 -2.82 10.47 -10.72
CA ALA A 64 -3.29 9.67 -9.59
C ALA A 64 -2.15 9.33 -8.61
N VAL A 65 -2.54 8.97 -7.40
CA VAL A 65 -1.64 8.62 -6.29
C VAL A 65 -1.84 7.15 -5.95
N PHE A 66 -0.74 6.43 -5.80
CA PHE A 66 -0.72 5.06 -5.33
C PHE A 66 -0.03 5.00 -3.97
N ILE A 67 -0.81 4.72 -2.92
CA ILE A 67 -0.33 4.60 -1.54
C ILE A 67 -0.06 3.13 -1.25
N TYR A 68 1.21 2.79 -1.02
CA TYR A 68 1.63 1.50 -0.50
C TYR A 68 1.65 1.55 1.02
N CYS A 69 0.67 0.92 1.67
CA CYS A 69 0.48 0.98 3.11
C CYS A 69 0.81 -0.36 3.77
N GLN A 70 1.89 -0.39 4.54
CA GLN A 70 2.19 -1.52 5.42
C GLN A 70 1.31 -1.45 6.67
N VAL A 71 0.45 -2.44 6.87
CA VAL A 71 -0.56 -2.41 7.95
C VAL A 71 0.00 -2.78 9.32
N GLY A 72 1.22 -3.29 9.40
CA GLY A 72 1.79 -3.83 10.64
C GLY A 72 1.88 -5.36 10.62
N ASP A 73 2.22 -5.90 11.78
CA ASP A 73 2.34 -7.33 11.99
C ASP A 73 0.97 -8.00 11.99
N ARG A 74 0.95 -9.32 11.74
CA ARG A 74 -0.29 -10.12 11.72
C ARG A 74 -1.12 -9.99 12.98
N SER A 75 -0.47 -9.89 14.14
CA SER A 75 -1.13 -9.70 15.42
C SER A 75 -1.92 -8.40 15.43
N TYR A 76 -1.34 -7.29 14.98
CA TYR A 76 -2.01 -6.00 14.87
C TYR A 76 -3.19 -6.05 13.89
N TRP A 77 -3.02 -6.70 12.73
CA TRP A 77 -4.09 -6.86 11.73
C TRP A 77 -5.30 -7.64 12.26
N ASN A 78 -5.07 -8.76 12.96
CA ASN A 78 -6.15 -9.59 13.51
C ASN A 78 -6.93 -8.93 14.66
N HIS A 79 -6.38 -7.90 15.31
CA HIS A 79 -7.09 -7.17 16.37
C HIS A 79 -7.94 -6.00 15.84
N LEU A 80 -7.81 -5.65 14.56
CA LEU A 80 -8.57 -4.60 13.90
C LEU A 80 -9.84 -5.09 13.18
N SER A 81 -10.03 -6.43 13.05
CA SER A 81 -11.17 -7.06 12.38
C SER A 81 -12.28 -7.49 13.32
#